data_AF-A0A1S8N2H9-F1
#
_entry.id   AF-A0A1S8N2H9-F1
#
_cell.length_a   1.000
_cell.length_b   1.000
_cell.length_c   1.000
_cell.angle_alpha   90.00
_cell.angle_beta   90.00
_cell.angle_gamma   90.00
#
_symmetry.space_group_name_H-M   'P 1'
#
loop_
_entity.id
_entity.type
_entity.pdbx_description
1 polymer ?
#
loop_
_entity_poly.entity_id
_entity_poly.type
_entity_poly.pdbx_seq_one_letter_code
_entity_poly.pdbx_strand_id
1 'polypeptide(L)'
;MQFSAEQIRIIKSKPNGHRLIKGAEGTGKTTVATNKIPELLKHYCIDETDRVLMVTYNEQALNYVSYIYNNIEQDKYIQSSFFDEDNSHKLEIKTIDSLILCYFNDYKKSHNLKLKIASNIEYESILIDAIKIVGKQYNKLKFLNNEYFNFIQEEINWIKSCNYTNCEEYQIARRSGKTNNIKNDKVIKLRKHSKQKEAIYEVFKEYNNRLRESNIVDSQDVILLALHEANKKNCKKYTHILIDDSQALTKIQLQFLKAIYSSKMYSSITFIMDEEANKYPKGYLTRKKAFMNLGFNMKGKSNSLKKIYNKCDLLNTNTCSTVKKENKIHDYKKGQDDLKKSYSLDTTKYIDLKRNISYEFIKDSSSNNEIYIEEDGQEKKIEDLSYIPVYNEIAAGNPILINDLLADTYLLPKSWIRGSSNIFMLKIKGDSMINKNINDGDYVLINKQNFASIGDIVAVDIEGEATLKTYKIKDNKISLMPENNKYEPIILDENEFDIIGIAVGLIKN
;
A
#
# COMPACT_ATOMS: atom_id res chain seq x y z
N MET A 1 -26.35 -6.97 -29.25
CA MET A 1 -25.25 -7.73 -28.58
C MET A 1 -25.77 -9.05 -28.03
N GLN A 2 -25.01 -10.15 -28.08
CA GLN A 2 -25.38 -11.42 -27.41
C GLN A 2 -24.83 -11.46 -25.98
N PHE A 3 -25.69 -11.71 -25.00
CA PHE A 3 -25.33 -11.82 -23.59
C PHE A 3 -25.39 -13.28 -23.12
N SER A 4 -24.52 -13.66 -22.17
CA SER A 4 -24.66 -14.96 -21.49
C SER A 4 -25.89 -14.96 -20.56
N ALA A 5 -26.36 -16.16 -20.20
CA ALA A 5 -27.47 -16.30 -19.26
C ALA A 5 -27.23 -15.60 -17.92
N GLU A 6 -25.98 -15.61 -17.42
CA GLU A 6 -25.60 -14.89 -16.20
C GLU A 6 -25.71 -13.37 -16.37
N GLN A 7 -25.21 -12.84 -17.49
CA GLN A 7 -25.29 -11.42 -17.81
C GLN A 7 -26.75 -10.96 -17.95
N ILE A 8 -27.59 -11.72 -18.65
CA ILE A 8 -29.03 -11.45 -18.79
C ILE A 8 -29.71 -11.42 -17.41
N ARG A 9 -29.38 -12.37 -16.53
CA ARG A 9 -29.92 -12.40 -15.17
C ARG A 9 -29.56 -11.13 -14.39
N ILE A 10 -28.34 -10.61 -14.54
CA ILE A 10 -27.92 -9.37 -13.89
C ILE A 10 -28.68 -8.17 -14.46
N ILE A 11 -28.81 -8.07 -15.78
CA ILE A 11 -29.54 -6.99 -16.47
C ILE A 11 -31.00 -6.94 -15.96
N LYS A 12 -31.72 -8.07 -16.06
CA LYS A 12 -33.16 -8.16 -15.73
C LYS A 12 -33.49 -8.21 -14.23
N SER A 13 -32.50 -8.45 -13.37
CA SER A 13 -32.74 -8.55 -11.92
C SER A 13 -33.26 -7.24 -11.32
N LYS A 14 -34.20 -7.35 -10.37
CA LYS A 14 -34.75 -6.20 -9.63
C LYS A 14 -33.66 -5.45 -8.85
N PRO A 15 -33.74 -4.11 -8.71
CA PRO A 15 -32.91 -3.36 -7.77
C PRO A 15 -33.24 -3.79 -6.33
N ASN A 16 -32.20 -3.90 -5.48
CA ASN A 16 -32.36 -4.35 -4.10
C ASN A 16 -31.24 -3.75 -3.22
N GLY A 17 -31.22 -2.42 -3.10
CA GLY A 17 -30.19 -1.70 -2.35
C GLY A 17 -28.80 -1.90 -2.96
N HIS A 18 -27.83 -2.33 -2.15
CA HIS A 18 -26.43 -2.43 -2.58
C HIS A 18 -26.15 -3.71 -3.37
N ARG A 19 -25.40 -3.60 -4.46
CA ARG A 19 -25.01 -4.72 -5.33
C ARG A 19 -23.57 -4.62 -5.77
N LEU A 20 -22.94 -5.76 -6.03
CA LEU A 20 -21.58 -5.84 -6.55
C LEU A 20 -21.53 -6.73 -7.79
N ILE A 21 -21.04 -6.20 -8.90
CA ILE A 21 -20.69 -6.93 -10.11
C ILE A 21 -19.17 -6.97 -10.18
N LYS A 22 -18.58 -8.16 -10.16
CA LYS A 22 -17.13 -8.34 -10.22
C LYS A 22 -16.73 -9.36 -11.28
N GLY A 23 -15.48 -9.33 -11.70
CA GLY A 23 -14.91 -10.27 -12.67
C GLY A 23 -13.60 -9.73 -13.25
N ALA A 24 -12.85 -10.57 -13.95
CA ALA A 24 -11.61 -10.16 -14.62
C ALA A 24 -11.87 -9.14 -15.75
N GLU A 25 -10.82 -8.50 -16.23
CA GLU A 25 -10.84 -7.64 -17.41
C GLU A 25 -11.42 -8.41 -18.62
N GLY A 26 -12.20 -7.73 -19.48
CA GLY A 26 -12.82 -8.36 -20.66
C GLY A 26 -14.06 -9.24 -20.40
N THR A 27 -14.56 -9.33 -19.16
CA THR A 27 -15.79 -10.11 -18.84
C THR A 27 -17.12 -9.39 -19.18
N GLY A 28 -17.05 -8.16 -19.71
CA GLY A 28 -18.21 -7.37 -20.11
C GLY A 28 -18.96 -6.69 -18.95
N LYS A 29 -18.30 -6.46 -17.80
CA LYS A 29 -18.91 -5.88 -16.58
C LYS A 29 -19.60 -4.53 -16.86
N THR A 30 -18.87 -3.60 -17.46
CA THR A 30 -19.37 -2.26 -17.84
C THR A 30 -20.53 -2.39 -18.82
N THR A 31 -20.41 -3.26 -19.83
CA THR A 31 -21.49 -3.51 -20.80
C THR A 31 -22.77 -4.00 -20.11
N VAL A 32 -22.67 -4.94 -19.18
CA VAL A 32 -23.81 -5.45 -18.39
C VAL A 32 -24.45 -4.35 -17.55
N ALA A 33 -23.64 -3.51 -16.92
CA ALA A 33 -24.14 -2.40 -16.12
C ALA A 33 -24.84 -1.34 -16.98
N THR A 34 -24.26 -0.96 -18.12
CA THR A 34 -24.87 0.00 -19.05
C THR A 34 -26.18 -0.54 -19.63
N ASN A 35 -26.25 -1.82 -19.97
CA ASN A 35 -27.48 -2.47 -20.45
C ASN A 35 -28.56 -2.62 -19.38
N LYS A 36 -28.22 -2.42 -18.10
CA LYS A 36 -29.20 -2.37 -17.01
C LYS A 36 -29.92 -1.02 -16.93
N ILE A 37 -29.32 0.07 -17.43
CA ILE A 37 -29.87 1.42 -17.30
C ILE A 37 -31.27 1.53 -17.91
N PRO A 38 -31.56 1.04 -19.14
CA PRO A 38 -32.91 1.10 -19.70
C PRO A 38 -33.96 0.36 -18.86
N GLU A 39 -33.59 -0.76 -18.24
CA GLU A 39 -34.48 -1.51 -17.34
C GLU A 39 -34.82 -0.70 -16.07
N LEU A 40 -33.86 0.06 -15.54
CA LEU A 40 -34.07 0.95 -14.41
C LEU A 40 -34.98 2.12 -14.78
N LEU A 41 -34.71 2.77 -15.91
CA LEU A 41 -35.52 3.90 -16.40
C LEU A 41 -36.95 3.50 -16.71
N LYS A 42 -37.15 2.31 -17.31
CA LYS A 42 -38.48 1.83 -17.70
C LYS A 42 -39.32 1.34 -16.52
N HIS A 43 -38.72 0.59 -15.59
CA HIS A 43 -39.50 -0.14 -14.57
C HIS A 43 -39.34 0.39 -13.15
N TYR A 44 -38.35 1.25 -12.87
CA TYR A 44 -37.98 1.65 -11.51
C TYR A 44 -37.75 3.17 -11.36
N CYS A 45 -38.08 3.97 -12.37
CA CYS A 45 -38.04 5.43 -12.32
C CYS A 45 -39.42 6.05 -12.60
N ILE A 46 -40.40 5.62 -11.80
CA ILE A 46 -41.81 5.99 -11.97
C ILE A 46 -42.08 7.38 -11.39
N ASP A 47 -41.48 7.71 -10.23
CA ASP A 47 -41.67 9.02 -9.62
C ASP A 47 -40.94 10.10 -10.45
N GLU A 48 -41.44 11.33 -10.43
CA GLU A 48 -40.76 12.50 -11.02
C GLU A 48 -39.38 12.76 -10.39
N THR A 49 -39.20 12.33 -9.13
CA THR A 49 -37.95 12.47 -8.39
C THR A 49 -36.94 11.36 -8.67
N ASP A 50 -37.36 10.27 -9.33
CA ASP A 50 -36.49 9.13 -9.61
C ASP A 50 -35.46 9.49 -10.69
N ARG A 51 -34.21 9.10 -10.47
CA ARG A 51 -33.09 9.41 -11.37
C ARG A 51 -32.06 8.30 -11.35
N VAL A 52 -31.44 8.07 -12.50
CA VAL A 52 -30.34 7.11 -12.66
C VAL A 52 -29.04 7.87 -12.88
N LEU A 53 -28.00 7.50 -12.15
CA LEU A 53 -26.65 8.02 -12.30
C LEU A 53 -25.71 6.88 -12.63
N MET A 54 -24.95 7.02 -13.73
CA MET A 54 -23.81 6.19 -14.05
C MET A 54 -22.54 7.01 -13.82
N VAL A 55 -21.72 6.57 -12.88
CA VAL A 55 -20.48 7.23 -12.47
C VAL A 55 -19.30 6.48 -13.05
N THR A 56 -18.39 7.20 -13.71
CA THR A 56 -17.13 6.65 -14.19
C THR A 56 -15.94 7.30 -13.48
N TYR A 57 -14.81 6.59 -13.46
CA TYR A 57 -13.59 7.11 -12.83
C TYR A 57 -12.90 8.19 -13.67
N ASN A 58 -12.89 8.04 -15.00
CA ASN A 58 -12.21 8.96 -15.92
C ASN A 58 -13.01 9.19 -17.22
N GLU A 59 -12.55 10.14 -18.03
CA GLU A 59 -13.19 10.51 -19.30
C GLU A 59 -13.16 9.39 -20.35
N GLN A 60 -12.13 8.54 -20.34
CA GLN A 60 -12.06 7.39 -21.27
C GLN A 60 -13.19 6.38 -20.99
N ALA A 61 -13.40 6.04 -19.71
CA ALA A 61 -14.49 5.19 -19.28
C ALA A 61 -15.85 5.84 -19.54
N LEU A 62 -15.98 7.17 -19.33
CA LEU A 62 -17.20 7.91 -19.69
C LEU A 62 -17.53 7.76 -21.16
N ASN A 63 -16.57 8.02 -22.05
CA ASN A 63 -16.77 7.91 -23.50
C ASN A 63 -17.17 6.50 -23.92
N TYR A 64 -16.56 5.48 -23.32
CA TYR A 64 -16.91 4.07 -23.58
C TYR A 64 -18.33 3.72 -23.13
N VAL A 65 -18.71 4.13 -21.91
CA VAL A 65 -20.07 3.92 -21.39
C VAL A 65 -21.10 4.64 -22.23
N SER A 66 -20.86 5.91 -22.59
CA SER A 66 -21.74 6.70 -23.45
C SER A 66 -21.88 6.08 -24.84
N TYR A 67 -20.78 5.58 -25.42
CA TYR A 67 -20.81 4.86 -26.69
C TYR A 67 -21.71 3.62 -26.61
N ILE A 68 -21.57 2.79 -25.57
CA ILE A 68 -22.44 1.62 -25.39
C ILE A 68 -23.90 2.04 -25.24
N TYR A 69 -24.17 3.06 -24.41
CA TYR A 69 -25.53 3.51 -24.14
C TYR A 69 -26.23 4.05 -25.40
N ASN A 70 -25.53 4.86 -26.19
CA ASN A 70 -26.06 5.40 -27.45
C ASN A 70 -26.45 4.29 -28.43
N ASN A 71 -25.65 3.21 -28.53
CA ASN A 71 -26.01 2.07 -29.36
C ASN A 71 -27.28 1.36 -28.87
N ILE A 72 -27.47 1.27 -27.55
CA ILE A 72 -28.68 0.67 -26.96
C ILE A 72 -29.91 1.54 -27.25
N GLU A 73 -29.79 2.86 -27.15
CA GLU A 73 -30.91 3.76 -27.47
C GLU A 73 -31.31 3.71 -28.94
N GLN A 74 -30.34 3.62 -29.86
CA GLN A 74 -30.61 3.45 -31.28
C GLN A 74 -31.41 2.16 -31.56
N ASP A 75 -31.01 1.03 -30.95
CA ASP A 75 -31.73 -0.24 -31.06
C ASP A 75 -33.16 -0.15 -30.47
N LYS A 76 -33.34 0.64 -29.41
CA LYS A 76 -34.62 0.80 -28.71
C LYS A 76 -35.60 1.67 -29.48
N TYR A 77 -35.14 2.75 -30.11
CA TYR A 77 -35.98 3.64 -30.94
C TYR A 77 -36.60 2.90 -32.12
N ILE A 78 -35.90 1.88 -32.65
CA ILE A 78 -36.41 1.02 -33.72
C ILE A 78 -37.54 0.09 -33.23
N GLN A 79 -37.63 -0.19 -31.94
CA GLN A 79 -38.54 -1.18 -31.34
C GLN A 79 -39.62 -0.59 -30.42
N SER A 80 -39.59 0.71 -30.12
CA SER A 80 -40.51 1.35 -29.17
C SER A 80 -41.92 1.54 -29.74
N SER A 81 -42.93 1.33 -28.90
CA SER A 81 -44.34 1.63 -29.23
C SER A 81 -44.68 3.07 -28.86
N PHE A 82 -45.68 3.66 -29.53
CA PHE A 82 -46.11 5.06 -29.33
C PHE A 82 -46.54 5.41 -27.88
N PHE A 83 -46.79 4.40 -27.04
CA PHE A 83 -47.22 4.57 -25.64
C PHE A 83 -46.09 4.41 -24.60
N ASP A 84 -44.84 4.17 -25.01
CA ASP A 84 -43.73 4.09 -24.06
C ASP A 84 -43.35 5.50 -23.56
N GLU A 85 -43.30 5.68 -22.23
CA GLU A 85 -42.91 6.95 -21.59
C GLU A 85 -41.38 7.17 -21.70
N ASP A 86 -40.96 8.32 -22.23
CA ASP A 86 -39.53 8.64 -22.42
C ASP A 86 -38.90 9.23 -21.15
N ASN A 87 -38.25 8.35 -20.38
CA ASN A 87 -37.51 8.70 -19.17
C ASN A 87 -36.00 8.97 -19.42
N SER A 88 -35.54 9.13 -20.67
CA SER A 88 -34.12 9.37 -21.00
C SER A 88 -33.52 10.58 -20.25
N HIS A 89 -34.30 11.65 -20.07
CA HIS A 89 -33.91 12.85 -19.32
C HIS A 89 -33.60 12.61 -17.83
N LYS A 90 -34.00 11.46 -17.26
CA LYS A 90 -33.74 11.07 -15.86
C LYS A 90 -32.37 10.39 -15.68
N LEU A 91 -31.62 10.16 -16.76
CA LEU A 91 -30.28 9.59 -16.74
C LEU A 91 -29.19 10.66 -16.76
N GLU A 92 -28.17 10.48 -15.92
CA GLU A 92 -26.90 11.18 -16.03
C GLU A 92 -25.72 10.19 -16.10
N ILE A 93 -24.82 10.40 -17.04
CA ILE A 93 -23.54 9.69 -17.16
C ILE A 93 -22.44 10.72 -16.93
N LYS A 94 -21.69 10.61 -15.84
CA LYS A 94 -20.69 11.62 -15.44
C LYS A 94 -19.46 10.97 -14.81
N THR A 95 -18.32 11.65 -14.94
CA THR A 95 -17.14 11.32 -14.14
C THR A 95 -17.36 11.73 -12.68
N ILE A 96 -16.73 11.01 -11.75
CA ILE A 96 -16.79 11.33 -10.32
C ILE A 96 -16.32 12.76 -10.04
N ASP A 97 -15.26 13.21 -10.70
CA ASP A 97 -14.67 14.55 -10.51
C ASP A 97 -15.59 15.65 -11.05
N SER A 98 -16.21 15.45 -12.21
CA SER A 98 -17.21 16.38 -12.76
C SER A 98 -18.41 16.53 -11.81
N LEU A 99 -18.89 15.41 -11.25
CA LEU A 99 -19.98 15.42 -10.29
C LEU A 99 -19.61 16.17 -9.01
N ILE A 100 -18.44 15.91 -8.45
CA ILE A 100 -17.92 16.62 -7.27
C ILE A 100 -17.81 18.11 -7.54
N LEU A 101 -17.31 18.50 -8.72
CA LEU A 101 -17.14 19.90 -9.10
C LEU A 101 -18.49 20.63 -9.19
N CYS A 102 -19.55 19.96 -9.65
CA CYS A 102 -20.91 20.52 -9.62
C CYS A 102 -21.33 20.88 -8.18
N TYR A 103 -21.23 19.94 -7.25
CA TYR A 103 -21.64 20.15 -5.85
C TYR A 103 -20.75 21.16 -5.13
N PHE A 104 -19.46 21.20 -5.45
CA PHE A 104 -18.56 22.23 -4.95
C PHE A 104 -18.96 23.63 -5.45
N ASN A 105 -19.37 23.76 -6.71
CA ASN A 105 -19.87 25.02 -7.23
C ASN A 105 -21.20 25.42 -6.56
N ASP A 106 -22.08 24.48 -6.26
CA ASP A 106 -23.31 24.74 -5.51
C ASP A 106 -23.03 25.15 -4.06
N TYR A 107 -22.01 24.56 -3.43
CA TYR A 107 -21.50 24.98 -2.12
C TYR A 107 -21.01 26.44 -2.15
N LYS A 108 -20.19 26.81 -3.14
CA LYS A 108 -19.71 28.20 -3.29
C LYS A 108 -20.85 29.19 -3.46
N LYS A 109 -21.85 28.85 -4.29
CA LYS A 109 -23.03 29.69 -4.52
C LYS A 109 -23.86 29.85 -3.24
N SER A 110 -24.14 28.76 -2.53
CA SER A 110 -24.98 28.80 -1.33
C SER A 110 -24.36 29.55 -0.15
N HIS A 111 -23.04 29.66 -0.09
CA HIS A 111 -22.32 30.39 0.97
C HIS A 111 -21.70 31.71 0.49
N ASN A 112 -21.96 32.12 -0.75
CA ASN A 112 -21.39 33.32 -1.39
C ASN A 112 -19.85 33.40 -1.28
N LEU A 113 -19.17 32.26 -1.47
CA LEU A 113 -17.73 32.14 -1.31
C LEU A 113 -16.99 32.27 -2.65
N LYS A 114 -15.92 33.07 -2.66
CA LYS A 114 -14.98 33.19 -3.78
C LYS A 114 -13.76 32.30 -3.57
N LEU A 115 -13.97 30.98 -3.59
CA LEU A 115 -12.87 30.00 -3.48
C LEU A 115 -12.27 29.67 -4.85
N LYS A 116 -10.94 29.72 -4.94
CA LYS A 116 -10.17 29.29 -6.11
C LYS A 116 -9.54 27.93 -5.85
N ILE A 117 -9.53 27.05 -6.85
CA ILE A 117 -8.80 25.78 -6.76
C ILE A 117 -7.31 26.08 -6.95
N ALA A 118 -6.48 25.66 -6.00
CA ALA A 118 -5.04 25.91 -6.02
C ALA A 118 -4.38 25.21 -7.22
N SER A 119 -3.50 25.92 -7.92
CA SER A 119 -2.57 25.31 -8.88
C SER A 119 -1.48 24.49 -8.15
N ASN A 120 -0.83 23.58 -8.87
CA ASN A 120 0.27 22.78 -8.29
C ASN A 120 1.38 23.66 -7.67
N ILE A 121 1.69 24.79 -8.30
CA ILE A 121 2.73 25.72 -7.83
C ILE A 121 2.30 26.41 -6.52
N GLU A 122 1.07 26.93 -6.47
CA GLU A 122 0.51 27.56 -5.26
C GLU A 122 0.46 26.56 -4.10
N TYR A 123 0.00 25.34 -4.41
CA TYR A 123 -0.06 24.22 -3.47
C TYR A 123 1.32 23.89 -2.88
N GLU A 124 2.33 23.71 -3.74
CA GLU A 124 3.69 23.33 -3.34
C GLU A 124 4.31 24.41 -2.46
N SER A 125 4.17 25.68 -2.87
CA SER A 125 4.67 26.83 -2.11
C SER A 125 4.12 26.86 -0.68
N ILE A 126 2.80 26.72 -0.53
CA ILE A 126 2.12 26.78 0.78
C ILE A 126 2.53 25.61 1.66
N LEU A 127 2.63 24.41 1.10
CA LEU A 127 3.05 23.24 1.86
C LEU A 127 4.52 23.33 2.29
N ILE A 128 5.40 23.82 1.43
CA ILE A 128 6.81 24.07 1.78
C ILE A 128 6.91 25.05 2.95
N ASP A 129 6.13 26.13 2.94
CA ASP A 129 6.15 27.11 4.02
C ASP A 129 5.58 26.55 5.33
N ALA A 130 4.52 25.74 5.27
CA ALA A 130 4.00 25.02 6.44
C ALA A 130 5.05 24.07 7.03
N ILE A 131 5.77 23.31 6.19
CA ILE A 131 6.85 22.43 6.62
C ILE A 131 7.97 23.23 7.31
N LYS A 132 8.38 24.37 6.75
CA LYS A 132 9.42 25.22 7.36
C LYS A 132 9.02 25.75 8.73
N ILE A 133 7.77 26.18 8.90
CA ILE A 133 7.28 26.75 10.16
C ILE A 133 7.21 25.69 11.25
N VAL A 134 6.60 24.55 10.95
CA VAL A 134 6.49 23.45 11.91
C VAL A 134 7.87 22.81 12.17
N GLY A 135 8.74 22.74 11.16
CA GLY A 135 10.11 22.28 11.30
C GLY A 135 10.93 23.08 12.32
N LYS A 136 10.68 24.39 12.47
CA LYS A 136 11.30 25.22 13.53
C LYS A 136 10.86 24.80 14.94
N GLN A 137 9.60 24.40 15.11
CA GLN A 137 9.05 23.93 16.39
C GLN A 137 9.55 22.53 16.73
N TYR A 138 9.73 21.68 15.72
CA TYR A 138 10.15 20.28 15.84
C TYR A 138 11.61 20.05 15.38
N ASN A 139 12.54 20.86 15.89
CA ASN A 139 13.95 20.86 15.47
C ASN A 139 14.69 19.51 15.60
N LYS A 140 14.21 18.59 16.45
CA LYS A 140 14.77 17.24 16.61
C LYS A 140 14.38 16.28 15.47
N LEU A 141 13.35 16.59 14.69
CA LEU A 141 12.83 15.71 13.63
C LEU A 141 13.47 16.06 12.28
N LYS A 142 14.40 15.22 11.83
CA LYS A 142 15.16 15.44 10.59
C LYS A 142 14.33 15.36 9.30
N PHE A 143 13.11 14.81 9.34
CA PHE A 143 12.28 14.62 8.15
C PHE A 143 11.40 15.83 7.79
N LEU A 144 11.30 16.86 8.64
CA LEU A 144 10.50 18.06 8.35
C LEU A 144 11.30 19.05 7.48
N ASN A 145 11.67 18.61 6.29
CA ASN A 145 12.42 19.39 5.34
C ASN A 145 11.88 19.17 3.91
N ASN A 146 12.40 19.92 2.94
CA ASN A 146 11.93 19.81 1.55
C ASN A 146 12.29 18.47 0.87
N GLU A 147 13.26 17.72 1.40
CA GLU A 147 13.63 16.40 0.87
C GLU A 147 12.52 15.36 1.10
N TYR A 148 11.68 15.54 2.13
CA TYR A 148 10.55 14.64 2.41
C TYR A 148 9.21 15.23 1.95
N PHE A 149 9.23 16.25 1.09
CA PHE A 149 8.03 16.92 0.59
C PHE A 149 6.97 15.93 0.07
N ASN A 150 7.36 15.02 -0.84
CA ASN A 150 6.44 14.05 -1.43
C ASN A 150 5.81 13.14 -0.38
N PHE A 151 6.60 12.67 0.59
CA PHE A 151 6.12 11.83 1.68
C PHE A 151 5.11 12.59 2.55
N ILE A 152 5.42 13.82 2.96
CA ILE A 152 4.54 14.66 3.78
C ILE A 152 3.25 14.99 3.02
N GLN A 153 3.36 15.35 1.74
CA GLN A 153 2.24 15.58 0.84
C GLN A 153 1.34 14.34 0.76
N GLU A 154 1.90 13.15 0.57
CA GLU A 154 1.11 11.92 0.52
C GLU A 154 0.39 11.64 1.83
N GLU A 155 1.02 11.88 2.98
CA GLU A 155 0.40 11.67 4.28
C GLU A 155 -0.71 12.70 4.57
N ILE A 156 -0.51 13.97 4.21
CA ILE A 156 -1.56 15.00 4.26
C ILE A 156 -2.74 14.60 3.37
N ASN A 157 -2.47 14.17 2.14
CA ASN A 157 -3.50 13.69 1.23
C ASN A 157 -4.23 12.47 1.79
N TRP A 158 -3.54 11.57 2.50
CA TRP A 158 -4.14 10.42 3.15
C TRP A 158 -5.00 10.80 4.35
N ILE A 159 -4.54 11.73 5.18
CA ILE A 159 -5.31 12.33 6.30
C ILE A 159 -6.62 12.89 5.76
N LYS A 160 -6.53 13.74 4.72
CA LYS A 160 -7.70 14.29 4.04
C LYS A 160 -8.57 13.19 3.47
N SER A 161 -8.03 12.25 2.69
CA SER A 161 -8.77 11.15 2.06
C SER A 161 -9.51 10.22 3.05
N CYS A 162 -9.06 10.15 4.30
CA CYS A 162 -9.71 9.37 5.35
C CYS A 162 -10.72 10.17 6.17
N ASN A 163 -10.74 11.49 6.01
CA ASN A 163 -11.48 12.49 6.79
C ASN A 163 -11.11 12.50 8.28
N TYR A 164 -9.82 12.42 8.63
CA TYR A 164 -9.39 12.55 10.02
C TYR A 164 -9.42 14.03 10.45
N THR A 165 -10.31 14.35 11.37
CA THR A 165 -10.56 15.75 11.80
C THR A 165 -9.81 16.13 13.06
N ASN A 166 -9.29 15.14 13.80
CA ASN A 166 -8.50 15.33 15.01
C ASN A 166 -7.19 14.52 14.96
N CYS A 167 -6.23 14.90 15.80
CA CYS A 167 -4.91 14.27 15.86
C CYS A 167 -4.98 12.83 16.36
N GLU A 168 -5.85 12.55 17.34
CA GLU A 168 -5.97 11.25 17.99
C GLU A 168 -6.36 10.13 17.00
N GLU A 169 -7.33 10.40 16.13
CA GLU A 169 -7.74 9.47 15.08
C GLU A 169 -6.58 9.15 14.14
N TYR A 170 -5.83 10.17 13.70
CA TYR A 170 -4.68 9.99 12.82
C TYR A 170 -3.54 9.23 13.51
N GLN A 171 -3.32 9.48 14.80
CA GLN A 171 -2.30 8.79 15.60
C GLN A 171 -2.53 7.28 15.64
N ILE A 172 -3.78 6.83 15.81
CA ILE A 172 -4.15 5.42 15.88
C ILE A 172 -4.24 4.77 14.49
N ALA A 173 -4.48 5.57 13.45
CA ALA A 173 -4.75 5.09 12.10
C ALA A 173 -3.61 4.21 11.54
N ARG A 174 -3.98 3.05 11.00
CA ARG A 174 -3.06 2.11 10.35
C ARG A 174 -2.84 2.51 8.90
N ARG A 175 -1.64 2.98 8.58
CA ARG A 175 -1.16 3.29 7.23
C ARG A 175 -0.21 2.19 6.77
N SER A 176 -0.53 1.51 5.66
CA SER A 176 0.47 0.68 4.99
C SER A 176 1.56 1.61 4.43
N GLY A 177 2.80 1.46 4.88
CA GLY A 177 3.90 2.34 4.46
C GLY A 177 4.05 2.40 2.95
N LYS A 178 4.45 3.56 2.42
CA LYS A 178 4.77 3.76 1.01
C LYS A 178 6.24 4.14 0.84
N THR A 179 6.79 3.80 -0.31
CA THR A 179 8.18 4.11 -0.70
C THR A 179 8.36 5.61 -0.89
N ASN A 180 9.50 6.13 -0.44
CA ASN A 180 9.93 7.48 -0.78
C ASN A 180 10.82 7.43 -2.05
N ASN A 181 10.52 8.24 -3.06
CA ASN A 181 11.17 8.15 -4.38
C ASN A 181 12.62 8.63 -4.44
N ILE A 182 13.20 9.15 -3.34
CA ILE A 182 14.40 9.98 -3.43
C ILE A 182 15.71 9.21 -3.25
N LYS A 183 15.80 8.17 -2.41
CA LYS A 183 17.03 7.35 -2.26
C LYS A 183 16.72 5.96 -1.70
N ASN A 184 16.77 4.94 -2.57
CA ASN A 184 16.39 3.55 -2.32
C ASN A 184 14.94 3.37 -1.84
N ASP A 185 14.33 2.22 -2.13
CA ASP A 185 12.96 1.83 -1.74
C ASP A 185 12.73 1.72 -0.22
N LYS A 186 13.19 2.70 0.57
CA LYS A 186 12.92 2.77 2.00
C LYS A 186 11.47 3.19 2.19
N VAL A 187 10.67 2.22 2.58
CA VAL A 187 9.28 2.40 2.97
C VAL A 187 9.25 3.18 4.28
N ILE A 188 8.80 4.44 4.25
CA ILE A 188 8.66 5.21 5.47
C ILE A 188 7.36 4.74 6.16
N LYS A 189 7.51 4.12 7.34
CA LYS A 189 6.39 3.71 8.19
C LYS A 189 6.32 4.64 9.39
N LEU A 190 5.12 5.17 9.63
CA LEU A 190 4.85 6.02 10.79
C LEU A 190 4.26 5.16 11.92
N ARG A 191 4.92 5.19 13.08
CA ARG A 191 4.45 4.53 14.30
C ARG A 191 3.16 5.18 14.81
N LYS A 192 2.37 4.42 15.58
CA LYS A 192 1.20 5.00 16.26
C LYS A 192 1.66 5.85 17.44
N HIS A 193 0.89 6.90 17.75
CA HIS A 193 1.18 7.82 18.86
C HIS A 193 2.61 8.40 18.81
N SER A 194 3.15 8.60 17.60
CA SER A 194 4.52 9.06 17.42
C SER A 194 4.58 10.58 17.29
N LYS A 195 5.71 11.16 17.73
CA LYS A 195 6.01 12.58 17.50
C LYS A 195 6.11 12.92 16.01
N GLN A 196 6.47 11.95 15.15
CA GLN A 196 6.47 12.17 13.70
C GLN A 196 5.05 12.38 13.18
N LYS A 197 4.09 11.54 13.58
CA LYS A 197 2.68 11.72 13.21
C LYS A 197 2.12 13.02 13.78
N GLU A 198 2.47 13.37 15.01
CA GLU A 198 2.03 14.62 15.63
C GLU A 198 2.51 15.81 14.80
N ALA A 199 3.80 15.83 14.46
CA ALA A 199 4.36 16.89 13.64
C ALA A 199 3.75 16.95 12.22
N ILE A 200 3.50 15.81 11.57
CA ILE A 200 2.81 15.77 10.26
C ILE A 200 1.39 16.34 10.39
N TYR A 201 0.69 16.04 11.49
CA TYR A 201 -0.63 16.57 11.74
C TYR A 201 -0.61 18.09 12.01
N GLU A 202 0.42 18.60 12.67
CA GLU A 202 0.63 20.05 12.81
C GLU A 202 0.96 20.71 11.47
N VAL A 203 1.79 20.08 10.61
CA VAL A 203 1.99 20.56 9.22
C VAL A 203 0.65 20.59 8.47
N PHE A 204 -0.17 19.55 8.60
CA PHE A 204 -1.51 19.50 8.03
C PHE A 204 -2.40 20.66 8.50
N LYS A 205 -2.41 20.99 9.79
CA LYS A 205 -3.18 22.13 10.32
C LYS A 205 -2.69 23.46 9.75
N GLU A 206 -1.39 23.71 9.84
CA GLU A 206 -0.77 24.94 9.35
C GLU A 206 -1.01 25.13 7.85
N TYR A 207 -0.84 24.04 7.09
CA TYR A 207 -1.15 23.98 5.67
C TYR A 207 -2.60 24.41 5.37
N ASN A 208 -3.58 23.82 6.06
CA ASN A 208 -4.99 24.16 5.85
C ASN A 208 -5.35 25.59 6.29
N ASN A 209 -4.71 26.10 7.35
CA ASN A 209 -4.92 27.48 7.78
C ASN A 209 -4.47 28.46 6.69
N ARG A 210 -3.31 28.24 6.10
CA ARG A 210 -2.78 29.06 5.00
C ARG A 210 -3.64 29.01 3.74
N LEU A 211 -4.16 27.83 3.40
CA LEU A 211 -5.13 27.68 2.31
C LEU A 211 -6.36 28.57 2.53
N ARG A 212 -6.90 28.56 3.75
CA ARG A 212 -8.07 29.39 4.13
C ARG A 212 -7.76 30.88 4.08
N GLU A 213 -6.61 31.30 4.62
CA GLU A 213 -6.17 32.71 4.57
C GLU A 213 -6.05 33.22 3.13
N SER A 214 -5.60 32.35 2.23
CA SER A 214 -5.44 32.66 0.80
C SER A 214 -6.73 32.45 -0.02
N ASN A 215 -7.85 32.05 0.61
CA ASN A 215 -9.12 31.70 -0.06
C ASN A 215 -8.97 30.67 -1.20
N ILE A 216 -8.02 29.76 -1.06
CA ILE A 216 -7.80 28.66 -2.00
C ILE A 216 -8.12 27.31 -1.37
N VAL A 217 -8.43 26.34 -2.21
CA VAL A 217 -8.73 24.97 -1.79
C VAL A 217 -7.93 23.99 -2.64
N ASP A 218 -7.48 22.90 -2.03
CA ASP A 218 -6.84 21.82 -2.78
C ASP A 218 -7.86 20.81 -3.34
N SER A 219 -7.36 19.82 -4.09
CA SER A 219 -8.20 18.79 -4.70
C SER A 219 -9.03 18.00 -3.68
N GLN A 220 -8.55 17.79 -2.45
CA GLN A 220 -9.26 17.02 -1.44
C GLN A 220 -10.29 17.88 -0.70
N ASP A 221 -9.98 19.14 -0.45
CA ASP A 221 -10.91 20.11 0.13
C ASP A 221 -12.13 20.30 -0.76
N VAL A 222 -11.94 20.34 -2.09
CA VAL A 222 -13.05 20.37 -3.06
C VAL A 222 -14.02 19.20 -2.81
N ILE A 223 -13.51 17.99 -2.59
CA ILE A 223 -14.35 16.80 -2.32
C ILE A 223 -15.05 16.93 -0.96
N LEU A 224 -14.36 17.38 0.08
CA LEU A 224 -14.93 17.55 1.41
C LEU A 224 -16.06 18.59 1.43
N LEU A 225 -15.87 19.72 0.75
CA LEU A 225 -16.89 20.77 0.63
C LEU A 225 -18.08 20.30 -0.24
N ALA A 226 -17.82 19.55 -1.32
CA ALA A 226 -18.87 18.92 -2.10
C ALA A 226 -19.67 17.88 -1.29
N LEU A 227 -19.01 17.09 -0.44
CA LEU A 227 -19.64 16.16 0.49
C LEU A 227 -20.51 16.89 1.52
N HIS A 228 -20.05 18.02 2.04
CA HIS A 228 -20.85 18.84 2.94
C HIS A 228 -22.14 19.32 2.26
N GLU A 229 -22.05 19.79 1.01
CA GLU A 229 -23.24 20.18 0.23
C GLU A 229 -24.17 19.00 -0.07
N ALA A 230 -23.60 17.85 -0.44
CA ALA A 230 -24.36 16.62 -0.73
C ALA A 230 -25.14 16.06 0.47
N ASN A 231 -24.73 16.40 1.70
CA ASN A 231 -25.45 15.99 2.91
C ASN A 231 -26.68 16.87 3.22
N LYS A 232 -26.85 18.01 2.54
CA LYS A 232 -28.03 18.86 2.72
C LYS A 232 -29.30 18.18 2.19
N LYS A 233 -30.46 18.53 2.76
CA LYS A 233 -31.76 17.96 2.35
C LYS A 233 -32.18 18.35 0.92
N ASN A 234 -31.83 19.56 0.49
CA ASN A 234 -32.28 20.15 -0.79
C ASN A 234 -31.31 19.91 -1.95
N CYS A 235 -30.34 19.00 -1.80
CA CYS A 235 -29.45 18.66 -2.89
C CYS A 235 -30.13 17.70 -3.87
N LYS A 236 -29.65 17.67 -5.10
CA LYS A 236 -30.06 16.66 -6.09
C LYS A 236 -29.69 15.27 -5.55
N LYS A 237 -30.57 14.28 -5.73
CA LYS A 237 -30.33 12.89 -5.32
C LYS A 237 -30.70 11.92 -6.41
N TYR A 238 -30.15 10.72 -6.33
CA TYR A 238 -30.31 9.67 -7.33
C TYR A 238 -30.85 8.40 -6.68
N THR A 239 -31.87 7.80 -7.29
CA THR A 239 -32.48 6.55 -6.80
C THR A 239 -31.69 5.34 -7.24
N HIS A 240 -31.06 5.39 -8.40
CA HIS A 240 -30.14 4.37 -8.84
C HIS A 240 -28.78 4.96 -9.16
N ILE A 241 -27.73 4.40 -8.57
CA ILE A 241 -26.34 4.77 -8.85
C ILE A 241 -25.60 3.52 -9.31
N LEU A 242 -24.97 3.58 -10.47
CA LEU A 242 -24.06 2.58 -10.99
C LEU A 242 -22.65 3.19 -10.99
N ILE A 243 -21.67 2.47 -10.46
CA ILE A 243 -20.31 2.99 -10.25
C ILE A 243 -19.33 2.08 -10.96
N ASP A 244 -18.81 2.55 -12.09
CA ASP A 244 -17.77 1.86 -12.83
C ASP A 244 -16.40 2.05 -12.20
N ASP A 245 -15.54 1.05 -12.34
CA ASP A 245 -14.20 1.01 -11.73
C ASP A 245 -14.17 1.44 -10.25
N SER A 246 -15.14 0.97 -9.48
CA SER A 246 -15.31 1.43 -8.09
C SER A 246 -14.12 1.11 -7.17
N GLN A 247 -13.24 0.17 -7.55
CA GLN A 247 -11.95 -0.07 -6.90
C GLN A 247 -11.01 1.14 -6.89
N ALA A 248 -11.17 2.07 -7.84
CA ALA A 248 -10.33 3.26 -7.97
C ALA A 248 -10.70 4.38 -6.97
N LEU A 249 -11.92 4.36 -6.44
CA LEU A 249 -12.46 5.46 -5.63
C LEU A 249 -11.89 5.50 -4.22
N THR A 250 -11.67 6.72 -3.73
CA THR A 250 -11.26 6.98 -2.34
C THR A 250 -12.45 6.84 -1.39
N LYS A 251 -12.16 6.75 -0.07
CA LYS A 251 -13.20 6.65 0.96
C LYS A 251 -14.18 7.82 0.92
N ILE A 252 -13.69 9.06 0.76
CA ILE A 252 -14.56 10.25 0.72
C ILE A 252 -15.39 10.29 -0.55
N GLN A 253 -14.84 9.92 -1.71
CA GLN A 253 -15.63 9.83 -2.95
C GLN A 253 -16.80 8.84 -2.80
N LEU A 254 -16.57 7.71 -2.13
CA LEU A 254 -17.63 6.73 -1.84
C LEU A 254 -18.66 7.27 -0.83
N GLN A 255 -18.22 8.03 0.18
CA GLN A 255 -19.13 8.71 1.11
C GLN A 255 -19.97 9.79 0.41
N PHE A 256 -19.38 10.51 -0.54
CA PHE A 256 -20.07 11.49 -1.38
C PHE A 256 -21.16 10.82 -2.23
N LEU A 257 -20.84 9.73 -2.92
CA LEU A 257 -21.82 8.96 -3.68
C LEU A 257 -22.94 8.40 -2.80
N LYS A 258 -22.63 8.04 -1.54
CA LYS A 258 -23.63 7.63 -0.56
C LYS A 258 -24.52 8.79 -0.10
N ALA A 259 -24.00 10.00 0.03
CA ALA A 259 -24.78 11.17 0.46
C ALA A 259 -25.83 11.60 -0.58
N ILE A 260 -25.47 11.51 -1.87
CA ILE A 260 -26.38 11.82 -3.00
C ILE A 260 -27.30 10.65 -3.37
N TYR A 261 -27.20 9.52 -2.68
CA TYR A 261 -28.08 8.36 -2.88
C TYR A 261 -29.41 8.56 -2.14
N SER A 262 -30.51 8.43 -2.86
CA SER A 262 -31.86 8.46 -2.30
C SER A 262 -32.31 7.04 -1.94
N SER A 263 -32.36 6.75 -0.64
CA SER A 263 -32.75 5.43 -0.14
C SER A 263 -34.27 5.24 -0.18
N LYS A 264 -34.77 4.50 -1.18
CA LYS A 264 -36.16 4.04 -1.32
C LYS A 264 -36.22 2.51 -1.26
N MET A 265 -37.41 1.91 -1.17
CA MET A 265 -37.57 0.44 -1.16
C MET A 265 -37.02 -0.23 -2.42
N TYR A 266 -37.06 0.48 -3.56
CA TYR A 266 -36.64 0.00 -4.87
C TYR A 266 -35.33 0.65 -5.35
N SER A 267 -34.66 1.48 -4.55
CA SER A 267 -33.42 2.15 -4.94
C SER A 267 -32.25 1.16 -4.99
N SER A 268 -31.18 1.51 -5.72
CA SER A 268 -29.97 0.67 -5.75
C SER A 268 -28.68 1.41 -5.97
N ILE A 269 -27.61 0.95 -5.32
CA ILE A 269 -26.22 1.33 -5.64
C ILE A 269 -25.49 0.08 -6.12
N THR A 270 -24.97 0.11 -7.34
CA THR A 270 -24.31 -1.02 -7.99
C THR A 270 -22.85 -0.70 -8.21
N PHE A 271 -21.98 -1.43 -7.53
CA PHE A 271 -20.53 -1.34 -7.68
C PHE A 271 -20.08 -2.29 -8.76
N ILE A 272 -19.28 -1.79 -9.70
CA ILE A 272 -18.66 -2.58 -10.75
C ILE A 272 -17.17 -2.60 -10.44
N MET A 273 -16.58 -3.79 -10.35
CA MET A 273 -15.18 -3.96 -9.95
C MET A 273 -14.44 -4.98 -10.78
N ASP A 274 -13.16 -4.72 -10.99
CA ASP A 274 -12.21 -5.77 -11.36
C ASP A 274 -11.76 -6.57 -10.13
N GLU A 275 -11.44 -7.85 -10.33
CA GLU A 275 -10.82 -8.67 -9.28
C GLU A 275 -9.33 -8.31 -9.09
N GLU A 276 -8.67 -7.77 -10.13
CA GLU A 276 -7.28 -7.31 -10.05
C GLU A 276 -7.17 -5.87 -9.51
N ALA A 277 -7.41 -5.72 -8.21
CA ALA A 277 -7.51 -4.42 -7.53
C ALA A 277 -6.18 -3.65 -7.35
N ASN A 278 -5.04 -4.20 -7.76
CA ASN A 278 -3.70 -3.64 -7.48
C ASN A 278 -3.34 -2.40 -8.33
N LYS A 279 -4.15 -2.03 -9.32
CA LYS A 279 -3.89 -0.87 -10.20
C LYS A 279 -4.14 0.50 -9.52
N TYR A 280 -4.82 0.56 -8.37
CA TYR A 280 -5.25 1.83 -7.75
C TYR A 280 -4.78 1.98 -6.29
N PRO A 281 -3.61 2.62 -6.04
CA PRO A 281 -3.02 2.71 -4.70
C PRO A 281 -3.79 3.61 -3.72
N LYS A 282 -4.74 4.42 -4.20
CA LYS A 282 -5.62 5.27 -3.39
C LYS A 282 -7.03 4.67 -3.19
N GLY A 283 -7.31 3.53 -3.83
CA GLY A 283 -8.59 2.86 -3.81
C GLY A 283 -8.95 2.28 -2.43
N TYR A 284 -10.13 2.59 -1.91
CA TYR A 284 -10.56 2.13 -0.58
C TYR A 284 -11.15 0.71 -0.58
N LEU A 285 -11.81 0.31 -1.67
CA LEU A 285 -12.57 -0.95 -1.77
C LEU A 285 -11.71 -2.20 -2.03
N THR A 286 -10.38 -2.10 -1.91
CA THR A 286 -9.41 -3.19 -2.12
C THR A 286 -9.49 -4.31 -1.07
N ARG A 287 -10.22 -4.12 0.04
CA ARG A 287 -10.40 -5.11 1.12
C ARG A 287 -11.87 -5.44 1.32
N LYS A 288 -12.22 -6.72 1.48
CA LYS A 288 -13.62 -7.20 1.68
C LYS A 288 -14.37 -6.50 2.83
N LYS A 289 -13.68 -6.07 3.89
CA LYS A 289 -14.27 -5.36 5.04
C LYS A 289 -14.63 -3.89 4.73
N ALA A 290 -14.10 -3.30 3.66
CA ALA A 290 -14.27 -1.88 3.33
C ALA A 290 -15.72 -1.49 3.04
N PHE A 291 -16.47 -2.35 2.36
CA PHE A 291 -17.89 -2.12 2.06
C PHE A 291 -18.73 -2.00 3.33
N MET A 292 -18.55 -2.93 4.28
CA MET A 292 -19.31 -2.93 5.53
C MET A 292 -19.01 -1.67 6.36
N ASN A 293 -17.75 -1.23 6.41
CA ASN A 293 -17.35 -0.02 7.12
C ASN A 293 -18.00 1.26 6.55
N LEU A 294 -18.32 1.27 5.26
CA LEU A 294 -19.06 2.35 4.62
C LEU A 294 -20.58 2.20 4.74
N GLY A 295 -21.06 1.12 5.38
CA GLY A 295 -22.48 0.81 5.52
C GLY A 295 -23.10 0.12 4.30
N PHE A 296 -22.27 -0.38 3.36
CA PHE A 296 -22.74 -1.15 2.21
C PHE A 296 -22.82 -2.64 2.54
N ASN A 297 -24.02 -3.14 2.82
CA ASN A 297 -24.27 -4.57 2.98
C ASN A 297 -24.27 -5.32 1.63
N MET A 298 -23.26 -6.18 1.42
CA MET A 298 -23.07 -6.99 0.21
C MET A 298 -23.47 -8.46 0.36
N LYS A 299 -23.99 -8.90 1.53
CA LYS A 299 -24.27 -10.31 1.81
C LYS A 299 -25.30 -10.86 0.81
N GLY A 300 -24.89 -11.85 0.00
CA GLY A 300 -25.73 -12.48 -1.02
C GLY A 300 -26.06 -11.61 -2.23
N LYS A 301 -25.42 -10.43 -2.37
CA LYS A 301 -25.72 -9.44 -3.42
C LYS A 301 -24.54 -9.20 -4.37
N SER A 302 -23.63 -10.16 -4.46
CA SER A 302 -22.47 -10.13 -5.36
C SER A 302 -22.64 -11.13 -6.50
N ASN A 303 -22.44 -10.67 -7.72
CA ASN A 303 -22.40 -11.46 -8.95
C ASN A 303 -20.98 -11.43 -9.52
N SER A 304 -20.48 -12.59 -9.96
CA SER A 304 -19.10 -12.74 -10.41
C SER A 304 -19.04 -13.28 -11.83
N LEU A 305 -18.77 -12.40 -12.80
CA LEU A 305 -18.63 -12.76 -14.20
C LEU A 305 -17.28 -13.43 -14.43
N LYS A 306 -17.31 -14.65 -14.97
CA LYS A 306 -16.08 -15.45 -15.20
C LYS A 306 -15.66 -15.52 -16.68
N LYS A 307 -16.62 -15.45 -17.60
CA LYS A 307 -16.35 -15.62 -19.04
C LYS A 307 -15.74 -14.33 -19.60
N ILE A 308 -14.51 -14.42 -20.09
CA ILE A 308 -13.80 -13.34 -20.78
C ILE A 308 -14.19 -13.39 -22.27
N TYR A 309 -14.42 -12.23 -22.87
CA TYR A 309 -14.72 -12.07 -24.28
C TYR A 309 -13.56 -11.33 -24.93
N ASN A 310 -12.68 -12.06 -25.62
CA ASN A 310 -11.61 -11.43 -26.36
C ASN A 310 -12.13 -10.91 -27.70
N LYS A 311 -11.53 -9.81 -28.19
CA LYS A 311 -11.86 -9.22 -29.50
C LYS A 311 -11.77 -10.24 -30.66
N CYS A 312 -10.95 -11.29 -30.51
CA CYS A 312 -10.77 -12.38 -31.47
C CYS A 312 -11.94 -13.39 -31.51
N ASP A 313 -12.71 -13.56 -30.43
CA ASP A 313 -13.77 -14.56 -30.38
C ASP A 313 -15.02 -14.15 -31.20
N LEU A 314 -15.10 -12.88 -31.59
CA LEU A 314 -16.18 -12.31 -32.41
C LEU A 314 -15.95 -12.48 -33.93
N LEU A 315 -14.77 -12.96 -34.36
CA LEU A 315 -14.41 -13.13 -35.77
C LEU A 315 -14.61 -14.56 -36.31
N ASN A 316 -15.22 -15.46 -35.54
CA ASN A 316 -15.60 -16.79 -36.02
C ASN A 316 -16.95 -16.78 -36.76
N THR A 317 -17.06 -15.90 -37.75
CA THR A 317 -17.93 -16.10 -38.91
C THR A 317 -17.06 -15.96 -40.16
N ASN A 318 -16.63 -17.11 -40.68
CA ASN A 318 -16.13 -17.36 -42.03
C ASN A 318 -15.58 -16.16 -42.81
N THR A 319 -14.30 -15.86 -42.62
CA THR A 319 -13.32 -15.57 -43.70
C THR A 319 -11.98 -15.23 -43.04
N CYS A 320 -11.07 -16.21 -42.95
CA CYS A 320 -9.68 -15.94 -42.60
C CYS A 320 -8.79 -16.55 -43.68
N SER A 321 -8.35 -15.73 -44.61
CA SER A 321 -7.18 -15.98 -45.44
C SER A 321 -6.30 -14.75 -45.39
N THR A 322 -5.08 -14.94 -44.87
CA THR A 322 -3.88 -14.08 -44.97
C THR A 322 -4.03 -12.67 -44.36
N VAL A 323 -3.20 -12.24 -43.43
CA VAL A 323 -1.77 -11.93 -43.64
C VAL A 323 -1.00 -12.11 -42.33
N LYS A 324 0.04 -12.94 -42.38
CA LYS A 324 1.17 -12.88 -41.44
C LYS A 324 1.90 -11.56 -41.64
N LYS A 325 2.12 -10.80 -40.57
CA LYS A 325 3.36 -10.03 -40.40
C LYS A 325 3.69 -9.93 -38.92
N GLU A 326 4.81 -10.56 -38.61
CA GLU A 326 5.53 -10.54 -37.34
C GLU A 326 5.96 -9.10 -37.00
N ASN A 327 5.93 -8.76 -35.70
CA ASN A 327 7.12 -8.29 -35.02
C ASN A 327 6.92 -8.25 -33.49
N LYS A 328 7.61 -9.19 -32.83
CA LYS A 328 8.29 -9.15 -31.53
C LYS A 328 7.54 -8.50 -30.34
N ILE A 329 6.87 -9.35 -29.58
CA ILE A 329 6.69 -9.17 -28.13
C ILE A 329 7.86 -9.88 -27.45
N HIS A 330 8.62 -9.14 -26.66
CA HIS A 330 9.62 -9.69 -25.75
C HIS A 330 8.93 -10.57 -24.71
N ASP A 331 9.34 -11.84 -24.66
CA ASP A 331 9.00 -12.79 -23.61
C ASP A 331 9.35 -12.25 -22.22
N TYR A 332 8.33 -12.06 -21.39
CA TYR A 332 8.45 -12.19 -19.95
C TYR A 332 7.41 -13.20 -19.46
N LYS A 333 7.79 -14.49 -19.53
CA LYS A 333 7.22 -15.54 -18.70
C LYS A 333 8.35 -16.28 -17.99
N LYS A 334 8.57 -15.92 -16.73
CA LYS A 334 9.03 -16.83 -15.66
C LYS A 334 8.80 -16.13 -14.31
N GLY A 335 8.18 -16.85 -13.37
CA GLY A 335 7.90 -16.37 -12.01
C GLY A 335 6.45 -16.50 -11.57
N GLN A 336 5.76 -17.60 -11.90
CA GLN A 336 4.72 -18.11 -11.02
C GLN A 336 5.42 -18.96 -9.96
N ASP A 337 5.42 -18.39 -8.75
CA ASP A 337 5.68 -18.94 -7.42
C ASP A 337 6.49 -17.91 -6.62
N ASP A 338 6.07 -17.68 -5.37
CA ASP A 338 6.61 -16.72 -4.38
C ASP A 338 5.98 -15.32 -4.21
N LEU A 339 4.67 -15.17 -4.44
CA LEU A 339 3.90 -14.04 -3.87
C LEU A 339 2.93 -14.48 -2.76
N LYS A 340 3.52 -15.16 -1.77
CA LYS A 340 3.06 -15.23 -0.38
C LYS A 340 4.19 -14.74 0.54
N LYS A 341 4.56 -13.46 0.44
CA LYS A 341 5.22 -12.76 1.57
C LYS A 341 4.35 -11.58 1.98
N SER A 342 3.63 -11.82 3.07
CA SER A 342 2.95 -10.84 3.89
C SER A 342 3.91 -9.76 4.38
N TYR A 343 3.40 -8.53 4.47
CA TYR A 343 3.64 -7.51 5.49
C TYR A 343 4.78 -7.75 6.50
N SER A 344 5.67 -6.77 6.69
CA SER A 344 6.10 -6.35 8.04
C SER A 344 6.82 -4.99 8.01
N LEU A 345 6.81 -4.29 9.16
CA LEU A 345 7.80 -3.32 9.62
C LEU A 345 9.23 -3.88 9.44
N ASP A 346 10.29 -3.08 9.54
CA ASP A 346 11.63 -3.66 9.68
C ASP A 346 11.72 -4.21 11.12
N THR A 347 11.00 -5.31 11.36
CA THR A 347 11.11 -6.16 12.53
C THR A 347 12.43 -6.89 12.37
N THR A 348 13.44 -6.36 13.03
CA THR A 348 14.72 -7.04 13.14
C THR A 348 14.57 -8.18 14.12
N LYS A 349 15.18 -9.31 13.80
CA LYS A 349 15.19 -10.48 14.69
C LYS A 349 16.58 -10.64 15.29
N TYR A 350 16.66 -10.62 16.61
CA TYR A 350 17.84 -11.07 17.35
C TYR A 350 17.67 -12.54 17.73
N ILE A 351 18.68 -13.35 17.48
CA ILE A 351 18.74 -14.76 17.84
C ILE A 351 19.90 -14.93 18.82
N ASP A 352 19.61 -15.33 20.06
CA ASP A 352 20.60 -15.75 21.05
C ASP A 352 21.03 -17.18 20.73
N LEU A 353 22.24 -17.34 20.17
CA LEU A 353 22.76 -18.62 19.72
C LEU A 353 23.07 -19.57 20.88
N LYS A 354 23.35 -19.02 22.07
CA LYS A 354 23.66 -19.82 23.27
C LYS A 354 22.40 -20.39 23.91
N ARG A 355 21.33 -19.59 23.99
CA ARG A 355 20.06 -20.00 24.63
C ARG A 355 19.04 -20.57 23.65
N ASN A 356 19.28 -20.44 22.35
CA ASN A 356 18.35 -20.78 21.29
C ASN A 356 16.99 -20.06 21.45
N ILE A 357 17.05 -18.78 21.83
CA ILE A 357 15.88 -17.89 22.00
C ILE A 357 15.96 -16.81 20.93
N SER A 358 14.82 -16.41 20.38
CA SER A 358 14.77 -15.28 19.46
C SER A 358 13.84 -14.19 19.93
N TYR A 359 14.23 -12.95 19.70
CA TYR A 359 13.48 -11.74 20.03
C TYR A 359 13.23 -10.96 18.75
N GLU A 360 11.99 -10.53 18.55
CA GLU A 360 11.62 -9.62 17.47
C GLU A 360 11.51 -8.21 18.05
N PHE A 361 12.12 -7.24 17.37
CA PHE A 361 12.09 -5.86 17.79
C PHE A 361 12.07 -4.90 16.61
N ILE A 362 11.60 -3.70 16.89
CA ILE A 362 11.45 -2.65 15.90
C ILE A 362 12.53 -1.62 16.15
N LYS A 363 13.30 -1.30 15.10
CA LYS A 363 14.28 -0.21 15.07
C LYS A 363 13.70 0.95 14.26
N ASP A 364 13.59 2.13 14.86
CA ASP A 364 13.11 3.32 14.16
C ASP A 364 14.22 3.86 13.23
N SER A 365 13.96 3.91 11.92
CA SER A 365 14.94 4.37 10.93
C SER A 365 15.33 5.85 11.07
N SER A 366 14.60 6.62 11.89
CA SER A 366 14.84 8.05 12.13
C SER A 366 15.56 8.34 13.46
N SER A 367 15.64 7.36 14.36
CA SER A 367 16.40 7.44 15.61
C SER A 367 17.22 6.16 15.80
N ASN A 368 18.53 6.24 15.54
CA ASN A 368 19.47 5.11 15.75
C ASN A 368 19.57 4.65 17.22
N ASN A 369 18.91 5.34 18.16
CA ASN A 369 19.11 5.20 19.60
C ASN A 369 17.96 4.54 20.38
N GLU A 370 16.94 3.99 19.71
CA GLU A 370 15.77 3.43 20.41
C GLU A 370 15.37 2.06 19.86
N ILE A 371 14.98 1.16 20.77
CA ILE A 371 14.49 -0.20 20.47
C ILE A 371 13.13 -0.39 21.13
N TYR A 372 12.20 -1.01 20.38
CA TYR A 372 10.85 -1.30 20.84
C TYR A 372 10.54 -2.79 20.67
N ILE A 373 9.84 -3.37 21.65
CA ILE A 373 9.29 -4.74 21.57
C ILE A 373 7.77 -4.68 21.61
N GLU A 374 7.09 -5.58 20.90
CA GLU A 374 5.63 -5.71 20.97
C GLU A 374 5.26 -6.70 22.09
N GLU A 375 4.62 -6.21 23.15
CA GLU A 375 4.06 -7.01 24.25
C GLU A 375 2.54 -6.72 24.31
N ASP A 376 1.71 -7.76 24.26
CA ASP A 376 0.23 -7.66 24.35
C ASP A 376 -0.42 -6.68 23.34
N GLY A 377 0.17 -6.55 22.14
CA GLY A 377 -0.31 -5.65 21.09
C GLY A 377 0.01 -4.17 21.35
N GLN A 378 0.85 -3.87 22.33
CA GLN A 378 1.42 -2.55 22.62
C GLN A 378 2.94 -2.57 22.41
N GLU A 379 3.47 -1.51 21.79
CA GLU A 379 4.92 -1.35 21.64
C GLU A 379 5.51 -0.72 22.92
N LYS A 380 6.43 -1.43 23.55
CA LYS A 380 7.14 -0.97 24.75
C LYS A 380 8.58 -0.60 24.40
N LYS A 381 8.96 0.63 24.74
CA LYS A 381 10.35 1.09 24.60
C LYS A 381 11.24 0.37 25.60
N ILE A 382 12.38 -0.15 25.14
CA ILE A 382 13.42 -0.68 26.02
C ILE A 382 14.33 0.47 26.44
N GLU A 383 14.44 0.70 27.74
CA GLU A 383 15.31 1.74 28.31
C GLU A 383 16.74 1.25 28.54
N ASP A 384 16.91 -0.02 28.96
CA ASP A 384 18.22 -0.58 29.31
C ASP A 384 18.94 -1.17 28.09
N LEU A 385 19.62 -0.30 27.35
CA LEU A 385 20.33 -0.64 26.12
C LEU A 385 21.86 -0.67 26.33
N SER A 386 22.53 -1.50 25.54
CA SER A 386 23.99 -1.55 25.41
C SER A 386 24.41 -1.14 24.01
N TYR A 387 25.42 -0.27 23.93
CA TYR A 387 26.10 0.09 22.69
C TYR A 387 27.14 -0.98 22.37
N ILE A 388 27.04 -1.54 21.18
CA ILE A 388 27.90 -2.62 20.70
C ILE A 388 28.67 -2.09 19.49
N PRO A 389 30.00 -2.05 19.55
CA PRO A 389 30.80 -1.61 18.42
C PRO A 389 30.63 -2.57 17.24
N VAL A 390 30.45 -2.00 16.05
CA VAL A 390 30.37 -2.75 14.79
C VAL A 390 31.66 -2.53 14.02
N TYR A 391 32.33 -3.62 13.67
CA TYR A 391 33.52 -3.60 12.83
C TYR A 391 33.17 -4.07 11.41
N ASN A 392 33.92 -3.57 10.43
CA ASN A 392 33.68 -3.89 9.03
C ASN A 392 34.14 -5.31 8.67
N GLU A 393 33.31 -5.92 7.82
CA GLU A 393 33.45 -7.14 6.99
C GLU A 393 34.30 -8.30 7.51
N ILE A 394 33.63 -9.40 7.90
CA ILE A 394 34.19 -10.75 7.88
C ILE A 394 33.77 -11.45 6.59
N ALA A 395 34.74 -12.06 5.90
CA ALA A 395 34.46 -12.89 4.74
C ALA A 395 33.98 -14.29 5.14
N ALA A 396 32.77 -14.62 4.75
CA ALA A 396 32.24 -15.96 4.62
C ALA A 396 32.74 -16.57 3.29
N GLY A 397 34.03 -16.90 3.29
CA GLY A 397 34.75 -17.43 2.13
C GLY A 397 36.26 -17.38 2.39
N ASN A 398 37.03 -16.97 1.39
CA ASN A 398 38.47 -16.67 1.54
C ASN A 398 38.68 -15.47 2.48
N PRO A 399 39.80 -15.42 3.21
CA PRO A 399 39.98 -14.39 4.22
C PRO A 399 40.11 -12.97 3.59
N ILE A 400 39.74 -11.91 4.32
CA ILE A 400 39.96 -10.49 3.97
C ILE A 400 40.47 -9.72 5.20
N LEU A 401 41.41 -8.79 4.99
CA LEU A 401 41.95 -7.82 5.95
C LEU A 401 40.92 -7.22 6.94
N ILE A 402 41.19 -7.38 8.24
CA ILE A 402 40.46 -6.68 9.31
C ILE A 402 40.91 -5.22 9.34
N ASN A 403 39.97 -4.28 9.21
CA ASN A 403 40.25 -2.86 9.45
C ASN A 403 39.76 -2.49 10.85
N ASP A 404 40.65 -2.05 11.73
CA ASP A 404 40.37 -1.67 13.14
C ASP A 404 39.50 -0.40 13.28
N LEU A 405 39.05 0.19 12.17
CA LEU A 405 38.21 1.38 12.17
C LEU A 405 36.76 1.01 12.54
N LEU A 406 36.29 1.54 13.67
CA LEU A 406 34.88 1.53 14.09
C LEU A 406 33.97 1.98 12.94
N ALA A 407 33.15 1.06 12.44
CA ALA A 407 32.30 1.32 11.27
C ALA A 407 30.94 1.91 11.67
N ASP A 408 30.35 1.40 12.76
CA ASP A 408 29.07 1.84 13.29
C ASP A 408 28.93 1.40 14.77
N THR A 409 27.84 1.77 15.41
CA THR A 409 27.43 1.25 16.72
C THR A 409 26.01 0.71 16.64
N TYR A 410 25.80 -0.49 17.18
CA TYR A 410 24.49 -1.12 17.25
C TYR A 410 23.98 -1.14 18.68
N LEU A 411 22.67 -1.09 18.87
CA LEU A 411 22.05 -1.17 20.20
C LEU A 411 21.37 -2.51 20.38
N LEU A 412 21.52 -3.11 21.56
CA LEU A 412 20.71 -4.25 22.00
C LEU A 412 20.33 -4.10 23.48
N PRO A 413 19.15 -4.60 23.90
CA PRO A 413 18.80 -4.72 25.30
C PRO A 413 19.85 -5.49 26.10
N LYS A 414 20.28 -4.96 27.26
CA LYS A 414 21.29 -5.63 28.10
C LYS A 414 20.83 -7.01 28.57
N SER A 415 19.53 -7.19 28.76
CA SER A 415 18.93 -8.47 29.15
C SER A 415 19.22 -9.59 28.15
N TRP A 416 19.32 -9.28 26.86
CA TRP A 416 19.53 -10.27 25.80
C TRP A 416 20.97 -10.76 25.73
N ILE A 417 21.93 -9.89 26.04
CA ILE A 417 23.36 -10.17 25.98
C ILE A 417 23.96 -10.60 27.34
N ARG A 418 23.12 -10.87 28.36
CA ARG A 418 23.57 -11.28 29.70
C ARG A 418 24.49 -12.49 29.64
N GLY A 419 25.67 -12.38 30.24
CA GLY A 419 26.68 -13.45 30.31
C GLY A 419 27.84 -13.30 29.31
N SER A 420 27.84 -12.24 28.49
CA SER A 420 28.94 -11.88 27.61
C SER A 420 29.51 -10.53 28.06
N SER A 421 30.80 -10.47 28.35
CA SER A 421 31.44 -9.27 28.93
C SER A 421 32.04 -8.36 27.87
N ASN A 422 32.63 -8.95 26.83
CA ASN A 422 33.49 -8.24 25.88
C ASN A 422 32.98 -8.50 24.45
N ILE A 423 31.87 -7.86 24.09
CA ILE A 423 31.15 -8.14 22.86
C ILE A 423 31.37 -7.08 21.78
N PHE A 424 31.37 -7.53 20.53
CA PHE A 424 31.38 -6.69 19.35
C PHE A 424 30.62 -7.38 18.24
N MET A 425 30.34 -6.65 17.17
CA MET A 425 29.53 -7.18 16.08
C MET A 425 30.23 -7.06 14.74
N LEU A 426 30.05 -8.07 13.91
CA LEU A 426 30.70 -8.20 12.63
C LEU A 426 29.63 -8.38 11.56
N LYS A 427 29.75 -7.61 10.48
CA LYS A 427 28.88 -7.76 9.32
C LYS A 427 29.40 -8.89 8.45
N ILE A 428 28.53 -9.85 8.12
CA ILE A 428 28.86 -11.02 7.33
C ILE A 428 28.86 -10.69 5.85
N LYS A 429 29.86 -11.19 5.13
CA LYS A 429 30.01 -11.07 3.68
C LYS A 429 30.27 -12.42 3.03
N GLY A 430 29.33 -12.96 2.27
CA GLY A 430 29.39 -14.28 1.62
C GLY A 430 28.43 -15.31 2.22
N ASP A 431 28.41 -16.53 1.67
CA ASP A 431 27.41 -17.56 1.99
C ASP A 431 28.01 -18.83 2.65
N SER A 432 29.29 -18.83 3.07
CA SER A 432 29.93 -20.03 3.63
C SER A 432 29.27 -20.61 4.90
N MET A 433 28.42 -19.85 5.59
CA MET A 433 27.74 -20.27 6.82
C MET A 433 26.21 -20.44 6.67
N ILE A 434 25.73 -20.55 5.42
CA ILE A 434 24.29 -20.56 5.10
C ILE A 434 23.51 -21.69 5.78
N ASN A 435 24.10 -22.88 5.96
CA ASN A 435 23.44 -24.02 6.62
C ASN A 435 23.28 -23.82 8.14
N LYS A 436 23.99 -22.86 8.74
CA LYS A 436 23.75 -22.37 10.11
C LYS A 436 22.79 -21.18 10.15
N ASN A 437 22.11 -20.90 9.03
CA ASN A 437 21.22 -19.77 8.88
C ASN A 437 21.93 -18.43 9.09
N ILE A 438 23.20 -18.32 8.71
CA ILE A 438 23.96 -17.06 8.71
C ILE A 438 24.17 -16.67 7.25
N ASN A 439 23.55 -15.57 6.82
CA ASN A 439 23.52 -15.14 5.43
C ASN A 439 24.44 -13.93 5.19
N ASP A 440 24.78 -13.71 3.93
CA ASP A 440 25.39 -12.45 3.48
C ASP A 440 24.55 -11.25 3.93
N GLY A 441 25.19 -10.25 4.56
CA GLY A 441 24.55 -9.05 5.08
C GLY A 441 23.99 -9.15 6.50
N ASP A 442 23.94 -10.34 7.11
CA ASP A 442 23.58 -10.52 8.52
C ASP A 442 24.67 -9.91 9.43
N TYR A 443 24.31 -9.61 10.68
CA TYR A 443 25.28 -9.17 11.69
C TYR A 443 25.42 -10.24 12.79
N VAL A 444 26.65 -10.65 13.08
CA VAL A 444 26.96 -11.66 14.09
C VAL A 444 27.58 -11.00 15.31
N LEU A 445 26.99 -11.25 16.47
CA LEU A 445 27.48 -10.80 17.77
C LEU A 445 28.54 -11.78 18.28
N ILE A 446 29.77 -11.31 18.42
CA ILE A 446 30.92 -12.08 18.91
C ILE A 446 31.20 -11.71 20.37
N ASN A 447 31.42 -12.73 21.21
CA ASN A 447 32.02 -12.58 22.53
C ASN A 447 33.54 -12.81 22.39
N LYS A 448 34.34 -11.78 22.64
CA LYS A 448 35.80 -11.80 22.51
C LYS A 448 36.41 -12.75 23.55
N GLN A 449 37.10 -13.77 23.05
CA GLN A 449 37.80 -14.77 23.85
C GLN A 449 38.76 -15.56 22.94
N ASN A 450 39.81 -16.11 23.50
CA ASN A 450 40.88 -16.81 22.78
C ASN A 450 40.76 -18.35 22.84
N PHE A 451 39.62 -18.88 23.30
CA PHE A 451 39.35 -20.32 23.37
C PHE A 451 37.95 -20.63 22.85
N ALA A 452 37.78 -21.80 22.24
CA ALA A 452 36.49 -22.30 21.74
C ALA A 452 36.33 -23.80 21.99
N SER A 453 35.09 -24.27 22.09
CA SER A 453 34.74 -25.68 22.22
C SER A 453 34.40 -26.28 20.85
N ILE A 454 34.54 -27.60 20.73
CA ILE A 454 34.13 -28.31 19.51
C ILE A 454 32.65 -28.03 19.23
N GLY A 455 32.37 -27.55 18.01
CA GLY A 455 31.03 -27.20 17.55
C GLY A 455 30.68 -25.71 17.67
N ASP A 456 31.50 -24.90 18.35
CA ASP A 456 31.29 -23.46 18.43
C ASP A 456 31.48 -22.78 17.07
N ILE A 457 30.66 -21.77 16.80
CA ILE A 457 30.87 -20.88 15.66
C ILE A 457 31.87 -19.81 16.10
N VAL A 458 33.04 -19.77 15.46
CA VAL A 458 34.17 -18.93 15.84
C VAL A 458 34.49 -17.90 14.77
N ALA A 459 34.81 -16.69 15.22
CA ALA A 459 35.53 -15.71 14.41
C ALA A 459 37.03 -15.93 14.66
N VAL A 460 37.77 -16.20 13.58
CA VAL A 460 39.20 -16.51 13.62
C VAL A 460 39.94 -15.59 12.66
N ASP A 461 41.11 -15.13 13.08
CA ASP A 461 42.08 -14.41 12.27
C ASP A 461 43.06 -15.44 11.69
N ILE A 462 43.22 -15.44 10.37
CA ILE A 462 44.19 -16.26 9.64
C ILE A 462 45.01 -15.27 8.81
N GLU A 463 46.29 -15.12 9.14
CA GLU A 463 47.23 -14.23 8.42
C GLU A 463 46.78 -12.76 8.30
N GLY A 464 46.04 -12.23 9.29
CA GLY A 464 45.54 -10.85 9.32
C GLY A 464 44.14 -10.66 8.73
N GLU A 465 43.45 -11.77 8.46
CA GLU A 465 42.18 -11.82 7.78
C GLU A 465 41.13 -12.60 8.60
N ALA A 466 40.00 -11.96 8.93
CA ALA A 466 38.95 -12.59 9.73
C ALA A 466 37.98 -13.45 8.90
N THR A 467 37.67 -14.66 9.39
CA THR A 467 36.62 -15.52 8.86
C THR A 467 35.71 -16.09 9.96
N LEU A 468 34.48 -16.46 9.60
CA LEU A 468 33.53 -17.15 10.49
C LEU A 468 33.40 -18.62 10.06
N LYS A 469 33.64 -19.56 10.98
CA LYS A 469 33.61 -21.02 10.73
C LYS A 469 33.14 -21.79 11.97
N THR A 470 32.74 -23.04 11.79
CA THR A 470 32.48 -23.96 12.93
C THR A 470 33.80 -24.63 13.35
N TYR A 471 34.16 -24.51 14.62
CA TYR A 471 35.37 -25.10 15.19
C TYR A 471 35.21 -26.62 15.37
N LYS A 472 36.10 -27.41 14.76
CA LYS A 472 36.20 -28.86 14.97
C LYS A 472 37.65 -29.28 15.13
N ILE A 473 37.84 -30.47 15.70
CA ILE A 473 39.13 -31.15 15.77
C ILE A 473 39.03 -32.43 14.93
N LYS A 474 39.99 -32.64 14.03
CA LYS A 474 40.08 -33.84 13.20
C LYS A 474 41.55 -34.25 13.10
N ASP A 475 41.85 -35.51 13.38
CA ASP A 475 43.21 -36.08 13.30
C ASP A 475 44.28 -35.26 14.07
N ASN A 476 43.92 -34.79 15.28
CA ASN A 476 44.73 -33.89 16.12
C ASN A 476 45.07 -32.52 15.50
N LYS A 477 44.45 -32.15 14.38
CA LYS A 477 44.54 -30.81 13.80
C LYS A 477 43.23 -30.05 13.96
N ILE A 478 43.32 -28.72 13.91
CA ILE A 478 42.16 -27.85 13.97
C ILE A 478 41.55 -27.77 12.58
N SER A 479 40.23 -27.95 12.53
CA SER A 479 39.47 -27.97 11.28
C SER A 479 38.34 -26.94 11.38
N LEU A 480 38.51 -25.84 10.66
CA LEU A 480 37.54 -24.76 10.55
C LEU A 480 36.56 -25.10 9.42
N MET A 481 35.36 -25.49 9.81
CA MET A 481 34.36 -25.99 8.87
C MET A 481 33.50 -24.85 8.33
N PRO A 482 33.38 -24.69 7.00
CA PRO A 482 32.27 -23.96 6.45
C PRO A 482 30.98 -24.76 6.66
N GLU A 483 29.86 -24.05 6.73
CA GLU A 483 28.52 -24.62 6.81
C GLU A 483 27.80 -24.35 5.49
N ASN A 484 28.47 -24.74 4.39
CA ASN A 484 28.01 -24.65 3.01
C ASN A 484 28.82 -25.62 2.15
N ASN A 485 28.13 -26.49 1.40
CA ASN A 485 28.75 -27.57 0.63
C ASN A 485 29.63 -27.08 -0.54
N LYS A 486 29.61 -25.78 -0.87
CA LYS A 486 30.47 -25.19 -1.90
C LYS A 486 31.91 -24.93 -1.44
N TYR A 487 32.18 -25.03 -0.15
CA TYR A 487 33.45 -24.63 0.45
C TYR A 487 34.10 -25.82 1.15
N GLU A 488 35.41 -25.93 1.03
CA GLU A 488 36.19 -26.97 1.69
C GLU A 488 36.61 -26.56 3.12
N PRO A 489 36.83 -27.53 4.02
CA PRO A 489 37.48 -27.32 5.31
C PRO A 489 38.81 -26.56 5.23
N ILE A 490 39.06 -25.65 6.17
CA ILE A 490 40.41 -25.09 6.39
C ILE A 490 41.03 -25.88 7.54
N ILE A 491 42.16 -26.54 7.29
CA ILE A 491 42.86 -27.37 8.28
C ILE A 491 44.13 -26.62 8.66
N LEU A 492 44.30 -26.33 9.94
CA LEU A 492 45.38 -25.51 10.47
C LEU A 492 46.02 -26.17 11.69
N ASP A 493 47.30 -25.89 11.91
CA ASP A 493 48.01 -26.16 13.15
C ASP A 493 47.76 -25.04 14.18
N GLU A 494 48.00 -25.29 15.47
CA GLU A 494 47.64 -24.37 16.58
C GLU A 494 48.25 -22.96 16.48
N ASN A 495 49.32 -22.78 15.70
CA ASN A 495 50.05 -21.52 15.56
C ASN A 495 49.70 -20.74 14.29
N GLU A 496 48.77 -21.23 13.46
CA GLU A 496 48.45 -20.65 12.14
C GLU A 496 47.19 -19.76 12.16
N PHE A 497 46.55 -19.58 13.32
CA PHE A 497 45.36 -18.75 13.47
C PHE A 497 45.22 -18.24 14.91
N ASP A 498 44.48 -17.14 15.05
CA ASP A 498 44.08 -16.62 16.35
C ASP A 498 42.56 -16.64 16.50
N ILE A 499 42.06 -17.16 17.62
CA ILE A 499 40.63 -17.06 17.93
C ILE A 499 40.33 -15.64 18.40
N ILE A 500 39.52 -14.93 17.62
CA ILE A 500 39.04 -13.59 17.97
C ILE A 500 37.89 -13.69 18.98
N GLY A 501 37.00 -14.66 18.78
CA GLY A 501 35.89 -14.92 19.71
C GLY A 501 34.86 -15.91 19.19
N ILE A 502 33.82 -16.13 20.01
CA ILE A 502 32.71 -17.04 19.70
C ILE A 502 31.47 -16.24 19.32
N ALA A 503 30.74 -16.68 18.30
CA ALA A 503 29.43 -16.16 17.95
C ALA A 503 28.38 -16.54 18.99
N VAL A 504 27.82 -15.52 19.64
CA VAL A 504 26.82 -15.66 20.72
C VAL A 504 25.45 -15.15 20.32
N GLY A 505 25.35 -14.40 19.23
CA GLY A 505 24.06 -13.95 18.71
C GLY A 505 24.10 -13.60 17.22
N LEU A 506 22.92 -13.52 16.62
CA LEU A 506 22.73 -13.21 15.21
C LEU A 506 21.59 -12.20 15.05
N ILE A 507 21.82 -11.15 14.28
CA ILE A 507 20.85 -10.15 13.88
C ILE A 507 20.49 -10.38 12.42
N LYS A 508 19.20 -10.63 12.18
CA LYS A 508 18.61 -10.73 10.84
C LYS A 508 17.78 -9.49 10.56
N ASN A 509 18.13 -8.81 9.47
CA ASN A 509 17.43 -7.62 9.00
C ASN A 509 16.31 -7.98 8.01
#